data_AF-A0ABD6B9I4-F1
#
_entry.id   AF-A0ABD6B9I4-F1
#
_cell.length_a   1.000
_cell.length_b   1.000
_cell.length_c   1.000
_cell.angle_alpha   90.00
_cell.angle_beta   90.00
_cell.angle_gamma   90.00
#
_symmetry.space_group_name_H-M   'P 1'
#
loop_
_entity.id
_entity.type
_entity.pdbx_description
1 polymer ?
#
loop_
_entity_poly.entity_id
_entity_poly.type
_entity_poly.pdbx_seq_one_letter_code
_entity_poly.pdbx_strand_id
1 'polypeptide(L)'
;AENVTVLFEATDAESGLLEASKEVSVGDLTAEGERRVSTTLEVPRDGGYELEGVVYRNGTRVDQFTRRVSGVEALTPAYARSNVSFVEDPVLEPVSVSIADAGENRTTLE
;
A
#
# COMPACT_ATOMS: atom_id res chain seq x y z
N ALA A 1 9.29 -29.71 -28.77
CA ALA A 1 9.02 -28.51 -27.99
C ALA A 1 8.78 -28.94 -26.55
N GLU A 2 9.09 -28.08 -25.60
CA GLU A 2 8.99 -28.40 -24.17
C GLU A 2 7.93 -27.51 -23.53
N ASN A 3 7.09 -28.09 -22.67
CA ASN A 3 6.07 -27.33 -21.96
C ASN A 3 6.75 -26.57 -20.82
N VAL A 4 6.67 -25.25 -20.87
CA VAL A 4 7.31 -24.36 -19.90
C VAL A 4 6.25 -23.62 -19.10
N THR A 5 6.47 -23.56 -17.79
CA THR A 5 5.65 -22.83 -16.82
C THR A 5 6.56 -22.06 -15.88
N VAL A 6 6.13 -20.88 -15.43
CA VAL A 6 6.85 -20.08 -14.44
C VAL A 6 5.94 -19.83 -13.25
N LEU A 7 6.39 -20.20 -12.05
CA LEU A 7 5.74 -19.87 -10.78
C LEU A 7 6.41 -18.63 -10.19
N PHE A 8 5.63 -17.60 -9.93
CA PHE A 8 6.09 -16.39 -9.24
C PHE A 8 5.52 -16.37 -7.83
N GLU A 9 6.36 -16.08 -6.83
CA GLU A 9 6.00 -16.05 -5.41
C GLU A 9 6.50 -14.75 -4.78
N ALA A 10 5.75 -14.23 -3.82
CA ALA A 10 6.13 -13.11 -2.98
C ALA A 10 6.03 -13.54 -1.52
N THR A 11 7.17 -13.54 -0.85
CA THR A 11 7.30 -13.91 0.56
C THR A 11 7.63 -12.66 1.37
N ASP A 12 6.91 -12.42 2.46
CA ASP A 12 7.22 -11.35 3.38
C ASP A 12 8.64 -11.53 3.96
N ALA A 13 9.48 -10.51 3.83
CA ALA A 13 10.91 -10.61 4.10
C ALA A 13 11.24 -10.63 5.61
N GLU A 14 10.28 -10.25 6.47
CA GLU A 14 10.45 -10.23 7.92
C GLU A 14 9.95 -11.53 8.56
N SER A 15 8.72 -11.92 8.23
CA SER A 15 8.04 -13.11 8.76
C SER A 15 8.37 -14.39 8.00
N GLY A 16 8.80 -14.30 6.74
CA GLY A 16 9.04 -15.45 5.87
C GLY A 16 7.77 -16.12 5.36
N LEU A 17 6.60 -15.48 5.49
CA LEU A 17 5.32 -16.02 5.06
C LEU A 17 5.06 -15.75 3.57
N LEU A 18 4.50 -16.73 2.87
CA LEU A 18 4.07 -16.56 1.48
C LEU A 18 2.79 -15.70 1.44
N GLU A 19 2.87 -14.54 0.81
CA GLU A 19 1.77 -13.57 0.73
C GLU A 19 1.02 -13.65 -0.60
N ALA A 20 1.73 -13.96 -1.69
CA ALA A 20 1.11 -14.11 -3.01
C ALA A 20 1.87 -15.13 -3.87
N SER A 21 1.13 -15.86 -4.69
CA SER A 21 1.71 -16.72 -5.73
C SER A 21 0.90 -16.68 -7.01
N LYS A 22 1.58 -16.85 -8.15
CA LYS A 22 0.93 -16.91 -9.46
C LYS A 22 1.73 -17.75 -10.43
N GLU A 23 1.07 -18.74 -11.00
CA GLU A 23 1.63 -19.57 -12.05
C GLU A 23 1.24 -19.04 -13.43
N VAL A 24 2.19 -19.01 -14.35
CA VAL A 24 1.99 -18.59 -15.75
C VAL A 24 2.49 -19.68 -16.69
N SER A 25 1.56 -20.24 -17.49
CA SER A 25 1.93 -21.16 -18.56
C SER A 25 2.52 -20.40 -19.74
N VAL A 26 3.75 -20.73 -20.10
CA VAL A 26 4.47 -20.13 -21.24
C VAL A 26 4.15 -20.90 -22.53
N GLY A 27 3.75 -22.17 -22.40
CA GLY A 27 3.44 -23.08 -23.49
C GLY A 27 4.69 -23.78 -24.02
N ASP A 28 4.61 -24.23 -25.27
CA ASP A 28 5.70 -24.92 -25.94
C ASP A 28 6.80 -23.97 -26.40
N LEU A 29 8.02 -24.15 -25.87
CA LEU A 29 9.23 -23.48 -26.34
C LEU A 29 10.17 -24.43 -27.07
N THR A 30 10.91 -23.88 -28.04
CA THR A 30 12.04 -24.54 -28.70
C THR A 30 13.35 -24.08 -28.10
N ALA A 31 14.45 -24.81 -28.35
CA ALA A 31 15.76 -24.52 -27.76
C ALA A 31 16.31 -23.11 -28.09
N GLU A 32 15.94 -22.56 -29.24
CA GLU A 32 16.34 -21.22 -29.70
C GLU A 32 15.26 -20.15 -29.42
N GLY A 33 14.10 -20.57 -28.90
CA GLY A 33 12.97 -19.67 -28.65
C GLY A 33 13.19 -18.84 -27.38
N GLU A 34 12.86 -17.56 -27.44
CA GLU A 34 12.76 -16.69 -26.26
C GLU A 34 11.31 -16.19 -26.13
N ARG A 35 10.78 -16.19 -24.91
CA ARG A 35 9.51 -15.56 -24.59
C ARG A 35 9.62 -14.78 -23.29
N ARG A 36 9.27 -13.50 -23.36
CA ARG A 36 9.16 -12.65 -22.17
C ARG A 36 7.83 -12.93 -21.47
N VAL A 37 7.90 -13.20 -20.18
CA VAL A 37 6.74 -13.49 -19.32
C VAL A 37 6.66 -12.40 -18.26
N SER A 38 5.49 -11.83 -18.08
CA SER A 38 5.21 -10.86 -17.02
C SER A 38 3.91 -11.22 -16.33
N THR A 39 3.84 -10.93 -15.02
CA THR A 39 2.65 -11.10 -14.22
C THR A 39 2.58 -10.01 -13.17
N THR A 40 1.42 -9.88 -12.53
CA THR A 40 1.19 -8.99 -11.40
C THR A 40 0.88 -9.83 -10.18
N LEU A 41 1.64 -9.61 -9.10
CA LEU A 41 1.38 -10.11 -7.77
C LEU A 41 0.82 -8.96 -6.93
N GLU A 42 -0.29 -9.22 -6.25
CA GLU A 42 -0.89 -8.27 -5.30
C GLU A 42 -0.45 -8.67 -3.90
N VAL A 43 0.17 -7.75 -3.19
CA VAL A 43 0.69 -7.95 -1.83
C VAL A 43 0.20 -6.81 -0.93
N PRO A 44 0.16 -7.03 0.40
CA PRO A 44 -0.05 -5.93 1.33
C PRO A 44 0.94 -4.78 1.12
N ARG A 45 0.59 -3.59 1.60
CA ARG A 45 1.45 -2.40 1.45
C ARG A 45 2.33 -2.19 2.67
N ASP A 46 2.62 -3.24 3.41
CA ASP A 46 3.33 -3.14 4.68
C ASP A 46 4.60 -3.97 4.56
N GLY A 47 5.76 -3.36 4.84
CA GLY A 47 7.05 -4.06 4.89
C GLY A 47 7.80 -4.20 3.56
N GLY A 48 8.41 -5.37 3.38
CA GLY A 48 9.27 -5.70 2.24
C GLY A 48 9.11 -7.16 1.85
N TYR A 49 9.37 -7.47 0.58
CA TYR A 49 9.10 -8.77 -0.01
C TYR A 49 10.34 -9.35 -0.70
N GLU A 50 10.53 -10.65 -0.54
CA GLU A 50 11.37 -11.47 -1.40
C GLU A 50 10.51 -12.07 -2.50
N LEU A 51 10.81 -11.70 -3.74
CA LEU A 51 10.16 -12.22 -4.94
C LEU A 51 11.00 -13.37 -5.49
N GLU A 52 10.39 -14.54 -5.63
CA GLU A 52 11.00 -15.69 -6.31
C GLU A 52 10.26 -15.97 -7.61
N GLY A 53 10.99 -16.37 -8.65
CA GLY A 53 10.43 -16.96 -9.85
C GLY A 53 11.11 -18.28 -10.17
N VAL A 54 10.33 -19.35 -10.26
CA VAL A 54 10.79 -20.72 -10.51
C VAL A 54 10.33 -21.17 -11.89
N VAL A 55 11.26 -21.62 -12.71
CA VAL A 55 10.97 -22.13 -14.06
C VAL A 55 10.84 -23.64 -14.03
N TYR A 56 9.72 -24.13 -14.53
CA TYR A 56 9.44 -25.54 -14.73
C TYR A 56 9.44 -25.89 -16.22
N ARG A 57 10.09 -26.99 -16.55
CA ARG A 57 10.08 -27.60 -17.88
C ARG A 57 9.56 -29.03 -17.74
N ASN A 58 8.42 -29.31 -18.38
CA ASN A 58 7.72 -30.59 -18.27
C ASN A 58 7.55 -31.04 -16.80
N GLY A 59 7.22 -30.09 -15.91
CA GLY A 59 7.05 -30.33 -14.47
C GLY A 59 8.34 -30.41 -13.65
N THR A 60 9.52 -30.38 -14.27
CA THR A 60 10.80 -30.37 -13.55
C THR A 60 11.30 -28.94 -13.36
N ARG A 61 11.68 -28.56 -12.13
CA ARG A 61 12.34 -27.28 -11.87
C ARG A 61 13.69 -27.27 -12.59
N VAL A 62 13.91 -26.25 -13.41
CA VAL A 62 15.15 -26.11 -14.19
C VAL A 62 15.92 -24.83 -13.86
N ASP A 63 15.25 -23.81 -13.33
CA ASP A 63 15.90 -22.54 -12.98
C ASP A 63 15.13 -21.79 -11.89
N GLN A 64 15.80 -20.81 -11.27
CA GLN A 64 15.20 -19.91 -10.30
C GLN A 64 15.85 -18.52 -10.34
N PHE A 65 15.06 -17.49 -10.04
CA PHE A 65 15.59 -16.16 -9.76
C PHE A 65 14.93 -15.57 -8.52
N THR A 66 15.68 -14.72 -7.82
CA THR A 66 15.21 -14.06 -6.60
C THR A 66 15.48 -12.56 -6.67
N ARG A 67 14.56 -11.74 -6.17
CA ARG A 67 14.68 -10.29 -6.12
C ARG A 67 14.06 -9.76 -4.84
N ARG A 68 14.73 -8.84 -4.15
CA ARG A 68 14.17 -8.18 -2.97
C ARG A 68 13.58 -6.83 -3.32
N VAL A 69 12.42 -6.52 -2.75
CA VAL A 69 11.76 -5.22 -2.79
C VAL A 69 11.51 -4.78 -1.36
N SER A 70 11.76 -3.51 -1.05
CA SER A 70 11.60 -2.98 0.31
C SER A 70 10.94 -1.60 0.26
N GLY A 71 10.26 -1.22 1.34
CA GLY A 71 9.63 0.09 1.48
C GLY A 71 8.32 0.22 0.71
N VAL A 72 7.54 -0.87 0.57
CA VAL A 72 6.19 -0.78 -0.04
C VAL A 72 5.24 0.10 0.80
N GLU A 73 5.51 0.20 2.09
CA GLU A 73 4.83 1.06 3.08
C GLU A 73 5.03 2.55 2.88
N ALA A 74 6.11 2.95 2.20
CA ALA A 74 6.40 4.34 1.89
C ALA A 74 5.43 4.90 0.82
N LEU A 75 4.58 4.06 0.22
CA LEU A 75 3.57 4.47 -0.78
C LEU A 75 2.25 4.94 -0.16
N THR A 76 2.13 5.02 1.16
CA THR A 76 1.06 5.81 1.80
C THR A 76 1.55 7.25 1.95
N PRO A 77 1.08 8.17 1.09
CA PRO A 77 1.57 9.55 1.11
C PRO A 77 1.27 10.20 2.46
N ALA A 78 2.17 11.10 2.90
CA ALA A 78 2.10 11.72 4.22
C ALA A 78 0.76 12.42 4.52
N TYR A 79 0.03 12.88 3.50
CA TYR A 79 -1.30 13.49 3.68
C TYR A 79 -2.35 12.51 4.21
N ALA A 80 -2.21 11.21 3.94
CA ALA A 80 -3.09 10.17 4.47
C ALA A 80 -2.76 9.80 5.92
N ARG A 81 -1.60 10.22 6.44
CA ARG A 81 -1.20 10.08 7.85
C ARG A 81 -1.66 11.27 8.72
N SER A 82 -2.13 12.34 8.11
CA SER A 82 -2.60 13.51 8.84
C SER A 82 -4.07 13.33 9.22
N ASN A 83 -4.32 13.01 10.49
CA ASN A 83 -5.62 13.19 11.13
C ASN A 83 -5.91 14.70 11.26
N VAL A 84 -6.19 15.39 10.15
CA VAL A 84 -6.80 16.72 10.21
C VAL A 84 -8.27 16.51 10.55
N SER A 85 -8.58 16.40 11.84
CA SER A 85 -9.94 16.58 12.31
C SER A 85 -10.16 18.07 12.46
N PHE A 86 -11.13 18.63 11.73
CA PHE A 86 -11.68 19.91 12.11
C PHE A 86 -12.42 19.70 13.43
N VAL A 87 -11.94 20.35 14.49
CA VAL A 87 -12.76 20.52 15.67
C VAL A 87 -13.76 21.61 15.29
N GLU A 88 -15.03 21.26 15.13
CA GLU A 88 -16.10 22.25 15.19
C GLU A 88 -16.14 22.75 16.64
N ASP A 89 -15.23 23.66 16.99
CA ASP A 89 -15.42 24.52 18.16
C ASP A 89 -16.77 25.21 17.91
N PRO A 90 -17.78 25.03 18.78
CA PRO A 90 -19.00 25.81 18.66
C PRO A 90 -18.57 27.26 18.79
N VAL A 91 -18.62 27.98 17.68
CA VAL A 91 -18.39 29.42 17.64
C VAL A 91 -19.40 30.00 18.61
N LEU A 92 -18.94 30.38 19.81
CA LEU A 92 -19.81 30.99 20.80
C LEU A 92 -20.44 32.20 20.13
N GLU A 93 -21.77 32.27 20.14
CA GLU A 93 -22.49 33.39 19.57
C GLU A 93 -21.98 34.68 20.26
N PRO A 94 -21.53 35.68 19.49
CA PRO A 94 -20.99 36.89 20.11
C PRO A 94 -22.10 37.61 20.86
N VAL A 95 -21.99 37.66 22.19
CA VAL A 95 -22.92 38.42 23.03
C VAL A 95 -22.62 39.91 22.85
N SER A 96 -23.56 40.64 22.27
CA SER A 96 -23.52 42.09 22.17
C SER A 96 -24.30 42.67 23.35
N VAL A 97 -23.64 43.52 24.15
CA VAL A 97 -24.29 44.24 25.25
C VAL A 97 -24.30 45.73 24.95
N SER A 98 -25.38 46.40 25.32
CA SER A 98 -25.54 47.84 25.23
C SER A 98 -25.71 48.46 26.61
N ILE A 99 -25.40 49.75 26.74
CA ILE A 99 -25.57 50.46 28.00
C ILE A 99 -27.05 50.82 28.16
N ALA A 100 -27.69 50.19 29.14
CA ALA A 100 -29.07 50.49 29.52
C ALA A 100 -29.16 51.79 30.32
N ASP A 101 -28.24 51.96 31.28
CA ASP A 101 -28.21 53.10 32.19
C ASP A 101 -26.80 53.31 32.78
N ALA A 102 -26.41 54.56 32.98
CA ALA A 102 -25.14 54.94 33.60
C ALA A 102 -25.35 56.06 34.62
N GLY A 103 -25.19 55.72 35.90
CA GLY A 103 -25.21 56.66 37.02
C GLY A 103 -23.81 57.05 37.50
N GLU A 104 -23.73 57.89 38.53
CA GLU A 104 -22.47 58.49 39.01
C GLU A 104 -21.40 57.48 39.42
N ASN A 105 -21.76 56.24 39.75
CA ASN A 105 -20.79 55.21 40.14
C ASN A 105 -21.21 53.75 39.82
N ARG A 106 -22.19 53.54 38.92
CA ARG A 106 -22.62 52.20 38.46
C ARG A 106 -23.23 52.25 37.06
N THR A 107 -22.94 51.23 36.25
CA THR A 107 -23.49 51.04 34.90
C THR A 107 -24.25 49.72 34.82
N THR A 108 -25.40 49.72 34.15
CA THR A 108 -26.21 48.52 33.87
C THR A 108 -26.13 48.20 32.37
N LEU A 109 -25.94 46.93 32.03
CA LEU A 109 -25.82 46.44 30.65
C LEU A 109 -26.98 45.48 30.35
N GLU A 110 -27.47 45.49 29.10
CA GLU A 110 -28.45 44.54 28.55
C GLU A 110 -28.03 44.02 27.18
#